data_AF-A0A925DFT9-F1
#
_entry.id   AF-A0A925DFT9-F1
#
_cell.length_a   1.000
_cell.length_b   1.000
_cell.length_c   1.000
_cell.angle_alpha   90.00
_cell.angle_beta   90.00
_cell.angle_gamma   90.00
#
_symmetry.space_group_name_H-M   'P 1'
#
loop_
_entity.id
_entity.type
_entity.pdbx_description
1 polymer ?
#
loop_
_entity_poly.entity_id
_entity_poly.type
_entity_poly.pdbx_seq_one_letter_code
_entity_poly.pdbx_strand_id
1 'polypeptide(L)'
;VHIVGLQIDENNAALTKGLERTRAGRDARGREIASQLAAAGIPDAYEGALKFVGNPDLMSRTHFARYIVECGKCANLPEVFRKYLVEGKPGFVPHRWAALTDAVGWIRGAGGIAVIAHPGRYPLSDLAQGALFDEFKQLGGSAIEVVTGSHTFDQYPQYARLANDYGFLASRGTDFHAPDESRTDFALLSALPSNVKPVWHDWF
;
A
#
# COMPACT_ATOMS: atom_id res chain seq x y z
N VAL A 1 -6.53 -0.69 -4.57
CA VAL A 1 -6.38 -0.38 -3.12
C VAL A 1 -5.39 -1.36 -2.49
N HIS A 2 -5.00 -1.15 -1.23
CA HIS A 2 -4.14 -2.06 -0.47
C HIS A 2 -4.92 -2.60 0.73
N ILE A 3 -4.80 -3.91 0.94
CA ILE A 3 -5.43 -4.62 2.06
C ILE A 3 -4.31 -5.22 2.93
N VAL A 4 -4.28 -4.83 4.19
CA VAL A 4 -3.38 -5.37 5.21
C VAL A 4 -4.05 -6.57 5.87
N GLY A 5 -3.30 -7.64 6.10
CA GLY A 5 -3.71 -8.77 6.93
C GLY A 5 -3.01 -8.70 8.29
N LEU A 6 -3.78 -8.74 9.38
CA LEU A 6 -3.27 -8.80 10.76
C LEU A 6 -3.66 -10.13 11.40
N GLN A 7 -2.83 -10.66 12.31
CA GLN A 7 -3.09 -11.96 12.99
C GLN A 7 -3.32 -13.14 12.01
N ILE A 8 -2.59 -13.14 10.90
CA ILE A 8 -2.65 -14.23 9.90
C ILE A 8 -1.74 -15.39 10.31
N ASP A 9 -2.11 -16.60 9.91
CA ASP A 9 -1.17 -17.72 9.77
C ASP A 9 -0.39 -17.56 8.46
N GLU A 10 0.88 -17.16 8.56
CA GLU A 10 1.76 -16.97 7.40
C GLU A 10 2.10 -18.26 6.64
N ASN A 11 1.82 -19.42 7.24
CA ASN A 11 2.03 -20.73 6.61
C ASN A 11 0.78 -21.24 5.87
N ASN A 12 -0.31 -20.48 5.88
CA ASN A 12 -1.53 -20.85 5.18
C ASN A 12 -1.29 -20.97 3.66
N ALA A 13 -1.43 -22.17 3.13
CA ALA A 13 -1.08 -22.48 1.74
C ALA A 13 -1.84 -21.64 0.69
N ALA A 14 -3.10 -21.29 0.96
CA ALA A 14 -3.88 -20.47 0.04
C ALA A 14 -3.35 -19.03 -0.01
N LEU A 15 -3.05 -18.45 1.14
CA LEU A 15 -2.42 -17.13 1.26
C LEU A 15 -1.05 -17.10 0.58
N THR A 16 -0.16 -18.04 0.91
CA THR A 16 1.20 -18.08 0.35
C THR A 16 1.17 -18.17 -1.18
N LYS A 17 0.35 -19.07 -1.73
CA LYS A 17 0.18 -19.24 -3.18
C LYS A 17 -0.45 -18.02 -3.85
N GLY A 18 -1.39 -17.35 -3.19
CA GLY A 18 -1.97 -16.09 -3.66
C GLY A 18 -0.94 -14.96 -3.75
N LEU A 19 -0.11 -14.83 -2.72
CA LEU A 19 0.97 -13.84 -2.66
C LEU A 19 2.06 -14.13 -3.71
N GLU A 20 2.42 -15.41 -3.92
CA GLU A 20 3.33 -15.82 -5.00
C GLU A 20 2.81 -15.39 -6.38
N ARG A 21 1.55 -15.68 -6.69
CA ARG A 21 0.91 -15.25 -7.94
C ARG A 21 0.88 -13.73 -8.09
N THR A 22 0.69 -13.01 -6.99
CA THR A 22 0.69 -11.54 -7.00
C THR A 22 2.09 -10.95 -7.24
N ARG A 23 3.13 -11.63 -6.76
CA ARG A 23 4.53 -11.28 -7.04
C ARG A 23 4.97 -11.69 -8.44
N ALA A 24 4.38 -12.75 -8.99
CA ALA A 24 4.70 -13.20 -10.34
C ALA A 24 4.56 -12.05 -11.35
N GLY A 25 5.56 -11.92 -12.22
CA GLY A 25 5.62 -10.85 -13.23
C GLY A 25 6.20 -9.51 -12.74
N ARG A 26 6.58 -9.37 -11.46
CA ARG A 26 7.29 -8.17 -10.98
C ARG A 26 8.61 -7.93 -11.72
N ASP A 27 9.35 -9.00 -12.05
CA ASP A 27 10.59 -8.89 -12.84
C ASP A 27 10.31 -8.34 -14.24
N ALA A 28 9.45 -9.01 -15.00
CA ALA A 28 9.07 -8.60 -16.36
C ALA A 28 8.53 -7.16 -16.38
N ARG A 29 7.69 -6.82 -15.40
CA ARG A 29 7.19 -5.45 -15.21
C ARG A 29 8.32 -4.48 -14.90
N GLY A 30 9.28 -4.85 -14.05
CA GLY A 30 10.44 -4.03 -13.73
C GLY A 30 11.28 -3.72 -14.98
N ARG A 31 11.51 -4.71 -15.84
CA ARG A 31 12.23 -4.54 -17.12
C ARG A 31 11.49 -3.60 -18.07
N GLU A 32 10.16 -3.71 -18.15
CA GLU A 32 9.35 -2.81 -18.96
C GLU A 32 9.37 -1.36 -18.42
N ILE A 33 9.32 -1.19 -17.09
CA ILE A 33 9.52 0.13 -16.46
C ILE A 33 10.86 0.72 -16.89
N ALA A 34 11.93 -0.07 -16.82
CA ALA A 34 13.26 0.39 -17.19
C ALA A 34 13.36 0.79 -18.67
N SER A 35 12.72 0.02 -19.57
CA SER A 35 12.64 0.36 -21.00
C SER A 35 11.99 1.73 -21.22
N GLN A 36 10.84 1.99 -20.58
CA GLN A 36 10.17 3.29 -20.69
C GLN A 36 10.98 4.44 -20.09
N LEU A 37 11.67 4.19 -18.98
CA LEU A 37 12.56 5.18 -18.36
C LEU A 37 13.79 5.48 -19.23
N ALA A 38 14.36 4.47 -19.88
CA ALA A 38 15.46 4.64 -20.84
C ALA A 38 15.03 5.52 -22.02
N ALA A 39 13.83 5.28 -22.58
CA ALA A 39 13.25 6.13 -23.61
C ALA A 39 13.00 7.59 -23.14
N ALA A 40 12.83 7.79 -21.83
CA ALA A 40 12.71 9.11 -21.20
C ALA A 40 14.05 9.70 -20.72
N GLY A 41 15.19 9.12 -21.13
CA GLY A 41 16.53 9.64 -20.84
C GLY A 41 17.08 9.24 -19.46
N ILE A 42 16.58 8.13 -18.90
CA ILE A 42 17.06 7.50 -17.66
C ILE A 42 17.49 6.05 -17.99
N PRO A 43 18.70 5.85 -18.54
CA PRO A 43 19.19 4.51 -18.90
C PRO A 43 19.44 3.65 -17.65
N ASP A 44 19.60 2.34 -17.86
CA ASP A 44 20.03 1.36 -16.84
C ASP A 44 19.18 1.37 -15.55
N ALA A 45 17.91 1.77 -15.66
CA ALA A 45 17.05 1.96 -14.50
C ALA A 45 16.72 0.66 -13.76
N TYR A 46 16.78 -0.49 -14.43
CA TYR A 46 16.55 -1.79 -13.80
C TYR A 46 17.72 -2.16 -12.88
N GLU A 47 18.94 -2.08 -13.40
CA GLU A 47 20.19 -2.32 -12.69
C GLU A 47 20.38 -1.29 -11.56
N GLY A 48 20.05 -0.04 -11.85
CA GLY A 48 20.01 1.04 -10.87
C GLY A 48 19.06 0.76 -9.71
N ALA A 49 17.83 0.30 -10.01
CA ALA A 49 16.86 -0.04 -8.99
C ALA A 49 17.29 -1.26 -8.15
N LEU A 50 17.94 -2.26 -8.75
CA LEU A 50 18.40 -3.48 -8.03
C LEU A 50 19.33 -3.18 -6.85
N LYS A 51 20.10 -2.08 -6.90
CA LYS A 51 20.96 -1.65 -5.80
C LYS A 51 20.18 -1.37 -4.50
N PHE A 52 18.90 -1.04 -4.61
CA PHE A 52 18.02 -0.70 -3.48
C PHE A 52 17.13 -1.86 -3.03
N VAL A 53 17.29 -3.05 -3.62
CA VAL A 53 16.40 -4.19 -3.44
C VAL A 53 17.11 -5.28 -2.64
N GLY A 54 16.58 -5.63 -1.47
CA GLY A 54 17.09 -6.76 -0.68
C GLY A 54 16.72 -8.14 -1.26
N ASN A 55 15.57 -8.24 -1.93
CA ASN A 55 15.11 -9.43 -2.63
C ASN A 55 14.57 -9.05 -4.03
N PRO A 56 15.23 -9.45 -5.13
CA PRO A 56 14.84 -9.12 -6.50
C PRO A 56 13.35 -9.36 -6.82
N ASP A 57 12.74 -10.40 -6.23
CA ASP A 57 11.31 -10.72 -6.44
C ASP A 57 10.36 -9.65 -5.86
N LEU A 58 10.85 -8.78 -4.99
CA LEU A 58 10.12 -7.68 -4.36
C LEU A 58 10.38 -6.33 -5.04
N MET A 59 10.97 -6.32 -6.24
CA MET A 59 11.14 -5.12 -7.07
C MET A 59 9.83 -4.30 -7.13
N SER A 60 9.98 -3.00 -6.98
CA SER A 60 8.86 -2.06 -6.77
C SER A 60 9.23 -0.69 -7.35
N ARG A 61 8.22 0.15 -7.58
CA ARG A 61 8.43 1.51 -8.10
C ARG A 61 9.28 2.38 -7.15
N THR A 62 9.27 2.11 -5.85
CA THR A 62 10.08 2.85 -4.88
C THR A 62 11.57 2.66 -5.14
N HIS A 63 12.00 1.46 -5.55
CA HIS A 63 13.40 1.19 -5.88
C HIS A 63 13.85 1.95 -7.13
N PHE A 64 13.00 2.01 -8.16
CA PHE A 64 13.23 2.88 -9.33
C PHE A 64 13.28 4.36 -8.92
N ALA A 65 12.39 4.79 -8.01
CA ALA A 65 12.38 6.18 -7.56
C ALA A 65 13.67 6.56 -6.83
N ARG A 66 14.21 5.67 -5.99
CA ARG A 66 15.52 5.86 -5.35
C ARG A 66 16.64 5.99 -6.38
N TYR A 67 16.65 5.15 -7.42
CA TYR A 67 17.63 5.27 -8.49
C TYR A 67 17.51 6.58 -9.28
N ILE A 68 16.29 7.03 -9.59
CA ILE A 68 16.06 8.31 -10.30
C ILE A 68 16.60 9.50 -9.49
N VAL A 69 16.51 9.43 -8.16
CA VAL A 69 17.13 10.42 -7.27
C VAL A 69 18.65 10.26 -7.23
N GLU A 70 19.17 9.03 -7.09
CA GLU A 70 20.62 8.73 -7.11
C GLU A 70 21.30 9.29 -8.37
N CYS A 71 20.68 9.13 -9.55
CA CYS A 71 21.24 9.61 -10.81
C CYS A 71 20.95 11.10 -11.11
N GLY A 72 20.42 11.85 -10.12
CA GLY A 72 20.26 13.30 -10.17
C GLY A 72 19.13 13.81 -11.07
N LYS A 73 18.22 12.94 -11.52
CA LYS A 73 17.10 13.31 -12.41
C LYS A 73 15.92 13.94 -11.67
N CYS A 74 15.81 13.69 -10.37
CA CYS A 74 14.86 14.31 -9.45
C CYS A 74 15.55 14.56 -8.11
N ALA A 75 15.12 15.58 -7.38
CA ALA A 75 15.69 15.94 -6.08
C ALA A 75 15.20 15.03 -4.94
N ASN A 76 14.02 14.43 -5.08
CA ASN A 76 13.41 13.57 -4.06
C ASN A 76 12.28 12.69 -4.63
N LEU A 77 11.81 11.71 -3.84
CA LEU A 77 10.75 10.76 -4.22
C LEU A 77 9.42 11.45 -4.63
N PRO A 78 8.91 12.46 -3.90
CA PRO A 78 7.70 13.18 -4.32
C PRO A 78 7.82 13.77 -5.74
N GLU A 79 8.99 14.33 -6.09
CA GLU A 79 9.23 14.83 -7.44
C GLU A 79 9.22 13.69 -8.47
N VAL A 80 9.81 12.53 -8.14
CA VAL A 80 9.77 11.36 -9.03
C VAL A 80 8.34 10.97 -9.35
N PHE A 81 7.48 10.77 -8.34
CA PHE A 81 6.10 10.32 -8.57
C PHE A 81 5.22 11.38 -9.23
N ARG A 82 5.64 12.65 -9.28
CA ARG A 82 4.99 13.69 -10.10
C ARG A 82 5.36 13.60 -11.57
N LYS A 83 6.58 13.16 -11.89
CA LYS A 83 7.13 13.14 -13.26
C LYS A 83 7.12 11.77 -13.93
N TYR A 84 7.21 10.69 -13.16
CA TYR A 84 7.47 9.32 -13.60
C TYR A 84 6.68 8.30 -12.75
N LEU A 85 6.64 7.05 -13.18
CA LEU A 85 6.17 5.87 -12.40
C LEU A 85 4.68 5.89 -11.98
N VAL A 86 3.91 6.89 -12.42
CA VAL A 86 2.46 7.03 -12.21
C VAL A 86 1.73 7.03 -13.54
N GLU A 87 0.44 6.74 -13.51
CA GLU A 87 -0.38 6.61 -14.72
C GLU A 87 -0.25 7.84 -15.64
N GLY A 88 -0.06 7.57 -16.94
CA GLY A 88 0.18 8.60 -17.95
C GLY A 88 1.59 9.22 -17.95
N LYS A 89 2.53 8.72 -17.14
CA LYS A 89 3.93 9.18 -17.10
C LYS A 89 4.92 8.06 -17.47
N PRO A 90 6.15 8.38 -17.91
CA PRO A 90 7.13 7.36 -18.25
C PRO A 90 7.49 6.46 -17.06
N GLY A 91 7.70 5.17 -17.34
CA GLY A 91 7.98 4.17 -16.33
C GLY A 91 6.73 3.69 -15.58
N PHE A 92 5.54 4.00 -16.08
CA PHE A 92 4.30 3.40 -15.59
C PHE A 92 3.91 2.20 -16.44
N VAL A 93 3.91 1.05 -15.78
CA VAL A 93 3.44 -0.21 -16.35
C VAL A 93 2.34 -0.72 -15.44
N PRO A 94 1.13 -1.02 -15.96
CA PRO A 94 0.08 -1.62 -15.13
C PRO A 94 0.57 -2.97 -14.58
N HIS A 95 0.20 -3.28 -13.34
CA HIS A 95 0.43 -4.61 -12.75
C HIS A 95 -0.92 -5.22 -12.41
N ARG A 96 -1.07 -6.51 -12.69
CA ARG A 96 -2.23 -7.24 -12.21
C ARG A 96 -2.01 -7.60 -10.75
N TRP A 97 -2.67 -6.86 -9.87
CA TRP A 97 -2.75 -7.16 -8.44
C TRP A 97 -3.85 -8.20 -8.17
N ALA A 98 -3.89 -8.72 -6.95
CA ALA A 98 -4.99 -9.57 -6.50
C ALA A 98 -6.33 -8.83 -6.59
N ALA A 99 -7.42 -9.56 -6.87
CA ALA A 99 -8.77 -9.03 -6.72
C ALA A 99 -9.07 -8.78 -5.23
N LEU A 100 -10.00 -7.86 -4.94
CA LEU A 100 -10.41 -7.58 -3.56
C LEU A 100 -10.95 -8.84 -2.87
N THR A 101 -11.80 -9.60 -3.56
CA THR A 101 -12.34 -10.90 -3.12
C THR A 101 -11.24 -11.88 -2.74
N ASP A 102 -10.19 -11.99 -3.57
CA ASP A 102 -9.08 -12.89 -3.33
C ASP A 102 -8.27 -12.43 -2.11
N ALA A 103 -7.89 -11.15 -2.04
CA ALA A 103 -7.08 -10.63 -0.95
C ALA A 103 -7.77 -10.78 0.41
N VAL A 104 -9.05 -10.40 0.50
CA VAL A 104 -9.85 -10.56 1.73
C VAL A 104 -10.05 -12.05 2.05
N GLY A 105 -10.36 -12.87 1.04
CA GLY A 105 -10.53 -14.31 1.20
C GLY A 105 -9.29 -15.02 1.74
N TRP A 106 -8.11 -14.68 1.23
CA TRP A 106 -6.84 -15.26 1.69
C TRP A 106 -6.51 -14.86 3.12
N ILE A 107 -6.67 -13.58 3.48
CA ILE A 107 -6.41 -13.09 4.84
C ILE A 107 -7.34 -13.79 5.84
N ARG A 108 -8.64 -13.85 5.54
CA ARG A 108 -9.63 -14.50 6.39
C ARG A 108 -9.43 -16.01 6.47
N GLY A 109 -9.10 -16.65 5.35
CA GLY A 109 -8.79 -18.08 5.30
C GLY A 109 -7.53 -18.46 6.08
N ALA A 110 -6.62 -17.50 6.29
CA ALA A 110 -5.47 -17.61 7.18
C ALA A 110 -5.78 -17.22 8.63
N GLY A 111 -7.06 -17.03 9.00
CA GLY A 111 -7.49 -16.69 10.36
C GLY A 111 -7.31 -15.21 10.74
N GLY A 112 -6.82 -14.38 9.82
CA GLY A 112 -6.51 -12.98 10.10
C GLY A 112 -7.66 -12.01 9.84
N ILE A 113 -7.39 -10.75 10.18
CA ILE A 113 -8.26 -9.60 9.99
C ILE A 113 -7.80 -8.81 8.77
N ALA A 114 -8.69 -8.65 7.79
CA ALA A 114 -8.45 -7.78 6.64
C ALA A 114 -8.73 -6.32 7.00
N VAL A 115 -7.79 -5.44 6.62
CA VAL A 115 -7.81 -4.00 6.91
C VAL A 115 -7.63 -3.22 5.61
N ILE A 116 -8.49 -2.24 5.30
CA ILE A 116 -8.16 -1.27 4.22
C ILE A 116 -7.05 -0.36 4.71
N ALA A 117 -5.88 -0.41 4.07
CA ALA A 117 -4.76 0.46 4.40
C ALA A 117 -4.96 1.86 3.83
N HIS A 118 -4.51 2.87 4.60
CA HIS A 118 -4.38 4.28 4.22
C HIS A 118 -5.44 4.78 3.23
N PRO A 119 -6.75 4.67 3.54
CA PRO A 119 -7.83 4.93 2.60
C PRO A 119 -7.83 6.34 2.00
N GLY A 120 -7.26 7.34 2.71
CA GLY A 120 -7.10 8.70 2.23
C GLY A 120 -6.15 8.89 1.05
N ARG A 121 -5.38 7.86 0.68
CA ARG A 121 -4.52 7.90 -0.52
C ARG A 121 -5.26 7.62 -1.82
N TYR A 122 -6.44 7.01 -1.76
CA TYR A 122 -7.14 6.61 -2.97
C TYR A 122 -7.88 7.79 -3.58
N PRO A 123 -7.70 8.08 -4.89
CA PRO A 123 -8.40 9.16 -5.58
C PRO A 123 -9.84 8.73 -5.91
N LEU A 124 -10.62 8.38 -4.88
CA LEU A 124 -12.01 7.96 -5.00
C LEU A 124 -12.93 9.12 -4.61
N SER A 125 -14.04 9.27 -5.33
CA SER A 125 -15.14 10.07 -4.84
C SER A 125 -15.77 9.42 -3.61
N ASP A 126 -16.51 10.18 -2.80
CA ASP A 126 -17.23 9.64 -1.64
C ASP A 126 -18.13 8.45 -2.00
N LEU A 127 -18.79 8.51 -3.17
CA LEU A 127 -19.61 7.41 -3.69
C LEU A 127 -18.77 6.16 -4.00
N ALA A 128 -17.63 6.31 -4.66
CA ALA A 128 -16.76 5.18 -4.99
C ALA A 128 -16.07 4.60 -3.75
N GLN A 129 -15.74 5.45 -2.76
CA GLN A 129 -15.23 5.01 -1.47
C GLN A 129 -16.30 4.23 -0.68
N GLY A 130 -17.54 4.71 -0.67
CA GLY A 130 -18.66 3.99 -0.07
C GLY A 130 -18.86 2.61 -0.70
N ALA A 131 -18.87 2.55 -2.04
CA ALA A 131 -18.98 1.28 -2.76
C ALA A 131 -17.83 0.31 -2.43
N LEU A 132 -16.59 0.80 -2.33
CA LEU A 132 -15.45 0.00 -1.87
C LEU A 132 -15.67 -0.55 -0.46
N PHE A 133 -16.16 0.28 0.47
CA PHE A 133 -16.38 -0.12 1.85
C PHE A 133 -17.52 -1.14 1.96
N ASP A 134 -18.60 -0.97 1.20
CA ASP A 134 -19.69 -1.92 1.11
C ASP A 134 -19.20 -3.28 0.60
N GLU A 135 -18.49 -3.30 -0.53
CA GLU A 135 -17.94 -4.54 -1.11
C GLU A 135 -16.95 -5.20 -0.14
N PHE A 136 -16.03 -4.43 0.44
CA PHE A 136 -15.06 -4.92 1.40
C PHE A 136 -15.73 -5.56 2.62
N LYS A 137 -16.78 -4.93 3.16
CA LYS A 137 -17.56 -5.45 4.28
C LYS A 137 -18.34 -6.72 3.90
N GLN A 138 -18.93 -6.77 2.71
CA GLN A 138 -19.63 -7.96 2.21
C GLN A 138 -18.68 -9.16 2.05
N LEU A 139 -17.44 -8.91 1.64
CA LEU A 139 -16.36 -9.91 1.61
C LEU A 139 -15.85 -10.29 3.01
N GLY A 140 -16.33 -9.59 4.05
CA GLY A 140 -16.01 -9.74 5.47
C GLY A 140 -14.68 -9.15 5.90
N GLY A 141 -14.21 -8.13 5.17
CA GLY A 141 -13.30 -7.16 5.73
C GLY A 141 -13.95 -6.43 6.90
N SER A 142 -13.19 -6.19 7.96
CA SER A 142 -13.73 -5.74 9.25
C SER A 142 -12.98 -4.58 9.88
N ALA A 143 -11.95 -4.05 9.21
CA ALA A 143 -11.13 -2.96 9.73
C ALA A 143 -10.68 -1.98 8.64
N ILE A 144 -10.39 -0.75 9.04
CA ILE A 144 -9.73 0.26 8.19
C ILE A 144 -8.65 0.99 8.99
N GLU A 145 -7.60 1.48 8.32
CA GLU A 145 -6.68 2.41 8.96
C GLU A 145 -7.36 3.77 9.16
N VAL A 146 -7.47 4.19 10.43
CA VAL A 146 -8.01 5.50 10.82
C VAL A 146 -6.89 6.52 10.96
N VAL A 147 -5.83 6.12 11.67
CA VAL A 147 -4.63 6.94 11.86
C VAL A 147 -3.47 6.31 11.09
N THR A 148 -2.95 7.01 10.09
CA THR A 148 -1.80 6.54 9.33
C THR A 148 -0.90 7.70 8.94
N GLY A 149 0.41 7.45 8.76
CA GLY A 149 1.36 8.49 8.31
C GLY A 149 1.02 9.05 6.91
N SER A 150 0.14 8.36 6.20
CA SER A 150 -0.40 8.79 4.91
C SER A 150 -1.65 9.67 5.01
N HIS A 151 -2.25 9.82 6.19
CA HIS A 151 -3.37 10.73 6.45
C HIS A 151 -2.87 12.05 7.03
N THR A 152 -3.65 13.12 6.82
CA THR A 152 -3.49 14.38 7.54
C THR A 152 -4.26 14.35 8.87
N PHE A 153 -3.95 15.28 9.80
CA PHE A 153 -4.61 15.32 11.11
C PHE A 153 -6.13 15.52 11.03
N ASP A 154 -6.61 16.26 10.04
CA ASP A 154 -8.03 16.48 9.76
C ASP A 154 -8.73 15.25 9.16
N GLN A 155 -7.98 14.33 8.53
CA GLN A 155 -8.51 13.08 8.03
C GLN A 155 -8.75 12.04 9.13
N TYR A 156 -8.03 12.08 10.26
CA TYR A 156 -8.24 11.15 11.37
C TYR A 156 -9.69 11.13 11.90
N PRO A 157 -10.33 12.28 12.25
CA PRO A 157 -11.72 12.26 12.70
C PRO A 157 -12.69 11.88 11.58
N GLN A 158 -12.36 12.12 10.30
CA GLN A 158 -13.17 11.66 9.17
C GLN A 158 -13.20 10.14 9.09
N TYR A 159 -12.03 9.49 9.10
CA TYR A 159 -11.96 8.03 9.04
C TYR A 159 -12.43 7.35 10.32
N ALA A 160 -12.37 8.03 11.47
CA ALA A 160 -12.98 7.55 12.70
C ALA A 160 -14.51 7.50 12.61
N ARG A 161 -15.14 8.54 12.02
CA ARG A 161 -16.59 8.52 11.73
C ARG A 161 -16.94 7.40 10.78
N LEU A 162 -16.22 7.28 9.66
CA LEU A 162 -16.46 6.20 8.68
C LEU A 162 -16.30 4.81 9.30
N ALA A 163 -15.30 4.60 10.16
CA ALA A 163 -15.14 3.34 10.88
C ALA A 163 -16.39 3.03 11.74
N ASN A 164 -16.91 4.02 12.47
CA ASN A 164 -18.10 3.85 13.28
C ASN A 164 -19.38 3.63 12.45
N ASP A 165 -19.58 4.41 11.38
CA ASP A 165 -20.75 4.32 10.50
C ASP A 165 -20.86 2.94 9.84
N TYR A 166 -19.73 2.38 9.41
CA TYR A 166 -19.67 1.04 8.83
C TYR A 166 -19.50 -0.07 9.88
N GLY A 167 -19.25 0.26 11.15
CA GLY A 167 -18.94 -0.73 12.18
C GLY A 167 -17.60 -1.46 11.97
N PHE A 168 -16.64 -0.81 11.32
CA PHE A 168 -15.27 -1.31 11.20
C PHE A 168 -14.46 -1.08 12.49
N LEU A 169 -13.52 -1.98 12.74
CA LEU A 169 -12.44 -1.77 13.70
C LEU A 169 -11.44 -0.74 13.14
N ALA A 170 -10.79 -0.01 14.03
CA ALA A 170 -9.81 0.99 13.68
C ALA A 170 -8.38 0.44 13.80
N SER A 171 -7.65 0.48 12.71
CA SER A 171 -6.21 0.20 12.66
C SER A 171 -5.39 1.50 12.64
N ARG A 172 -4.11 1.36 12.97
CA ARG A 172 -3.12 2.44 12.94
C ARG A 172 -1.78 1.93 12.41
N GLY A 173 -1.14 2.67 11.50
CA GLY A 173 0.17 2.31 10.94
C GLY A 173 0.94 3.51 10.39
N THR A 174 2.26 3.56 10.57
CA THR A 174 3.06 4.71 10.09
C THR A 174 3.21 4.77 8.57
N ASP A 175 3.04 3.64 7.89
CA ASP A 175 3.43 3.49 6.48
C ASP A 175 4.93 3.83 6.28
N PHE A 176 5.77 3.49 7.27
CA PHE A 176 7.20 3.79 7.27
C PHE A 176 7.97 2.97 6.23
N HIS A 177 8.83 3.63 5.46
CA HIS A 177 9.64 3.05 4.39
C HIS A 177 11.15 3.29 4.58
N ALA A 178 11.55 4.48 5.04
CA ALA A 178 12.91 4.86 5.43
C ALA A 178 12.90 6.16 6.27
N PRO A 179 13.96 6.47 7.05
CA PRO A 179 14.02 7.67 7.89
C PRO A 179 13.74 8.98 7.16
N ASP A 180 14.29 9.17 5.95
CA ASP A 180 14.15 10.41 5.17
C ASP A 180 13.02 10.34 4.12
N GLU A 181 12.32 9.20 4.01
CA GLU A 181 11.24 8.98 3.04
C GLU A 181 9.85 9.00 3.70
N SER A 182 9.79 8.69 4.99
CA SER A 182 8.52 8.51 5.70
C SER A 182 8.04 9.82 6.30
N ARG A 183 6.75 10.11 6.14
CA ARG A 183 6.13 11.30 6.74
C ARG A 183 6.08 11.27 8.27
N THR A 184 6.11 10.08 8.85
CA THR A 184 5.92 9.89 10.29
C THR A 184 6.78 8.73 10.77
N ASP A 185 7.57 8.99 11.80
CA ASP A 185 8.33 7.98 12.53
C ASP A 185 7.39 7.18 13.47
N PHE A 186 7.79 5.97 13.86
CA PHE A 186 7.07 5.06 14.76
C PHE A 186 6.55 5.76 16.03
N ALA A 187 7.38 6.59 16.66
CA ALA A 187 7.06 7.26 17.92
C ALA A 187 6.12 8.47 17.76
N LEU A 188 5.94 8.99 16.54
CA LEU A 188 5.25 10.25 16.28
C LEU A 188 3.80 10.07 15.81
N LEU A 189 3.36 8.84 15.58
CA LEU A 189 2.01 8.57 15.10
C LEU A 189 0.97 8.73 16.22
N SER A 190 -0.03 9.58 15.98
CA SER A 190 -1.06 9.92 16.96
C SER A 190 -1.83 8.71 17.48
N ALA A 191 -2.36 8.78 18.70
CA ALA A 191 -3.28 7.76 19.20
C ALA A 191 -4.54 7.66 18.34
N LEU A 192 -5.21 6.50 18.34
CA LEU A 192 -6.55 6.39 17.79
C LEU A 192 -7.50 7.33 18.57
N PRO A 193 -8.48 7.95 17.90
CA PRO A 193 -9.58 8.62 18.59
C PRO A 193 -10.26 7.69 19.60
N SER A 194 -10.66 8.21 20.77
CA SER A 194 -11.23 7.38 21.85
C SER A 194 -12.60 6.78 21.51
N ASN A 195 -13.26 7.27 20.47
CA ASN A 195 -14.59 6.86 20.04
C ASN A 195 -14.59 5.75 18.98
N VAL A 196 -13.44 5.13 18.68
CA VAL A 196 -13.36 3.98 17.78
C VAL A 196 -12.89 2.74 18.52
N LYS A 197 -13.29 1.56 18.05
CA LYS A 197 -12.86 0.27 18.60
C LYS A 197 -11.56 -0.17 17.91
N PRO A 198 -10.42 -0.27 18.63
CA PRO A 198 -9.15 -0.68 18.01
C PRO A 198 -9.20 -2.10 17.44
N VAL A 199 -8.48 -2.37 16.36
CA VAL A 199 -8.41 -3.72 15.77
C VAL A 199 -7.75 -4.75 16.70
N TRP A 200 -6.96 -4.28 17.68
CA TRP A 200 -6.29 -5.09 18.69
C TRP A 200 -6.99 -5.14 20.06
N HIS A 201 -8.28 -4.78 20.12
CA HIS A 201 -9.03 -4.67 21.38
C HIS A 201 -9.17 -5.98 22.18
N ASP A 202 -9.05 -7.13 21.53
CA ASP A 202 -9.22 -8.48 22.09
C ASP A 202 -8.00 -9.38 21.80
N TRP A 203 -6.89 -8.78 21.36
CA TRP A 203 -5.62 -9.48 21.36
C TRP A 203 -5.20 -9.47 22.83
N PHE A 204 -5.01 -10.64 23.43
CA PHE A 204 -4.70 -10.90 24.85
C PHE A 204 -5.91 -11.05 25.79
#